data_AF-A0A1I1HPZ7-F1
#
_entry.id   AF-A0A1I1HPZ7-F1
#
_cell.length_a   1.000
_cell.length_b   1.000
_cell.length_c   1.000
_cell.angle_alpha   90.00
_cell.angle_beta   90.00
_cell.angle_gamma   90.00
#
_symmetry.space_group_name_H-M   'P 1'
#
loop_
_entity.id
_entity.type
_entity.pdbx_description
1 polymer ?
#
loop_
_entity_poly.entity_id
_entity_poly.type
_entity_poly.pdbx_seq_one_letter_code
_entity_poly.pdbx_strand_id
1 'polypeptide(L)'
;MTPREYQLQIEAAQLKEIDKKHAIHEIAWASMAVEQTNASGNSLKFDTFDKFFERDYKKAINKIKQEFNPKAAVDIPSEESGYNMDLLQELERGLNG
;
A
#
# COMPACT_ATOMS: atom_id res chain seq x y z
N MET A 1 26.84 -21.42 -9.57
CA MET A 1 25.61 -20.60 -9.56
C MET A 1 25.10 -20.52 -10.97
N THR A 2 23.92 -21.09 -11.22
CA THR A 2 23.27 -20.96 -12.53
C THR A 2 22.65 -19.57 -12.68
N PRO A 3 22.44 -19.06 -13.90
CA PRO A 3 21.77 -17.77 -14.10
C PRO A 3 20.41 -17.68 -13.40
N ARG A 4 19.70 -18.82 -13.31
CA ARG A 4 18.41 -18.93 -12.60
C ARG A 4 18.56 -18.82 -11.08
N GLU A 5 19.57 -19.45 -10.49
CA GLU A 5 19.87 -19.32 -9.06
C GLU A 5 20.26 -17.88 -8.69
N TYR A 6 21.00 -17.21 -9.58
CA TYR A 6 21.38 -15.81 -9.40
C TYR A 6 20.16 -14.87 -9.40
N GLN A 7 19.25 -15.04 -10.37
CA GLN A 7 18.00 -14.28 -10.42
C GLN A 7 17.15 -14.48 -9.15
N LEU A 8 17.05 -15.72 -8.67
CA LEU A 8 16.31 -16.03 -7.44
C LEU A 8 16.92 -15.36 -6.20
N GLN A 9 18.26 -15.29 -6.13
CA GLN A 9 18.92 -14.60 -5.02
C GLN A 9 18.74 -13.08 -5.07
N ILE A 10 18.72 -12.49 -6.27
CA ILE A 10 18.43 -11.06 -6.43
C ILE A 10 16.99 -10.76 -6.02
N GLU A 11 16.02 -11.55 -6.49
CA GLU A 11 14.61 -11.42 -6.12
C GLU A 11 14.45 -11.48 -4.59
N ALA A 12 15.02 -12.51 -3.94
CA ALA A 12 14.97 -12.66 -2.50
C ALA A 12 15.64 -11.50 -1.74
N ALA A 13 16.76 -10.98 -2.25
CA ALA A 13 17.44 -9.83 -1.65
C ALA A 13 16.60 -8.56 -1.72
N GLN A 14 15.97 -8.30 -2.86
CA GLN A 14 15.10 -7.13 -3.05
C GLN A 14 13.83 -7.22 -2.19
N LEU A 15 13.19 -8.39 -2.11
CA LEU A 15 12.03 -8.61 -1.24
C LEU A 15 12.40 -8.38 0.23
N LYS A 16 13.55 -8.91 0.67
CA LYS A 16 14.05 -8.72 2.04
C LYS A 16 14.33 -7.24 2.37
N GLU A 17 14.76 -6.44 1.39
CA GLU A 17 14.95 -5.00 1.59
C GLU A 17 13.60 -4.29 1.79
N ILE A 18 12.58 -4.66 1.02
CA ILE A 18 11.23 -4.11 1.16
C ILE A 18 10.61 -4.49 2.51
N ASP A 19 10.76 -5.74 2.96
CA ASP A 19 10.27 -6.17 4.27
C ASP A 19 10.92 -5.39 5.42
N LYS A 20 12.23 -5.08 5.32
CA LYS A 20 12.89 -4.21 6.29
C LYS A 20 12.29 -2.80 6.30
N LYS A 21 11.99 -2.24 5.12
CA LYS A 21 11.33 -0.93 5.02
C LYS A 21 9.94 -0.98 5.65
N HIS A 22 9.17 -2.05 5.44
CA HIS A 22 7.87 -2.24 6.08
C HIS A 22 7.94 -2.15 7.60
N ALA A 23 8.82 -2.94 8.22
CA ALA A 23 8.99 -2.93 9.68
C ALA A 23 9.39 -1.55 10.23
N ILE A 24 10.26 -0.82 9.52
CA ILE A 24 10.64 0.55 9.90
C ILE A 24 9.43 1.50 9.82
N HIS A 25 8.61 1.38 8.77
CA HIS A 25 7.43 2.23 8.59
C HIS A 25 6.35 1.90 9.62
N GLU A 26 6.18 0.64 10.01
CA GLU A 26 5.26 0.26 11.11
C GLU A 26 5.65 0.94 12.42
N ILE A 27 6.95 0.92 12.76
CA ILE A 27 7.47 1.60 13.96
C ILE A 27 7.24 3.11 13.85
N ALA A 28 7.55 3.71 12.69
CA ALA A 28 7.37 5.14 12.46
C ALA A 28 5.90 5.56 12.60
N TRP A 29 4.97 4.77 12.06
CA TRP A 29 3.53 5.01 12.20
C TRP A 29 3.08 4.88 13.65
N ALA A 30 3.53 3.87 14.38
CA ALA A 30 3.23 3.71 15.80
C ALA A 30 3.74 4.89 16.64
N SER A 31 4.97 5.35 16.40
CA SER A 31 5.53 6.54 17.06
C SER A 31 4.71 7.80 16.75
N MET A 32 4.36 8.01 15.48
CA MET A 32 3.52 9.14 15.06
C MET A 32 2.14 9.09 15.72
N ALA A 33 1.52 7.91 15.83
CA ALA A 33 0.23 7.74 16.46
C ALA A 33 0.27 8.07 17.95
N VAL A 34 1.34 7.68 18.65
CA VAL A 34 1.55 8.02 20.06
C VAL A 34 1.75 9.53 20.25
N GLU A 35 2.57 10.18 19.43
CA GLU A 35 2.79 11.62 19.49
C GLU A 35 1.51 12.42 19.24
N GLN A 36 0.69 11.99 18.28
CA GLN A 36 -0.58 12.65 17.95
C GLN A 36 -1.65 12.41 19.02
N THR A 37 -1.67 11.23 19.65
CA THR A 37 -2.57 10.95 20.79
C THR A 37 -2.24 11.82 22.01
N ASN A 38 -0.95 12.10 22.24
CA ASN A 38 -0.49 12.99 23.31
C ASN A 38 -0.72 14.48 23.02
N ALA A 39 -0.90 14.86 21.74
CA ALA A 39 -1.24 16.21 21.32
C ALA A 39 -2.76 16.42 21.39
N SER A 40 -3.24 16.90 22.54
CA SER A 40 -4.65 17.22 22.78
C SER A 40 -5.25 18.04 21.62
N GLY A 41 -6.14 17.43 20.85
CA GLY A 41 -6.98 18.10 19.85
C GLY A 41 -6.69 17.84 18.37
N ASN A 42 -5.63 17.11 17.98
CA ASN A 42 -5.38 16.78 16.57
C ASN A 42 -5.83 15.35 16.23
N SER A 43 -6.73 15.23 15.26
CA SER A 43 -7.06 13.94 14.64
C SER A 43 -5.83 13.37 13.92
N LEU A 44 -5.70 12.04 13.92
CA LEU A 44 -4.62 11.35 13.22
C LEU A 44 -4.58 11.77 11.75
N LYS A 45 -3.41 12.19 11.24
CA LYS A 45 -3.26 12.49 9.80
C LYS A 45 -3.43 11.23 8.94
N PHE A 46 -3.06 10.08 9.50
CA PHE A 46 -3.24 8.76 8.90
C PHE A 46 -3.84 7.84 9.94
N ASP A 47 -5.16 7.63 9.87
CA ASP A 47 -5.90 6.80 10.84
C ASP A 47 -5.46 5.33 10.82
N THR A 48 -4.90 4.87 9.70
CA THR A 48 -4.54 3.47 9.48
C THR A 48 -3.19 3.36 8.77
N PHE A 49 -2.42 2.33 9.12
CA PHE A 49 -1.16 2.02 8.45
C PHE A 49 -1.31 1.79 6.94
N ASP A 50 -2.46 1.28 6.47
CA ASP A 50 -2.72 1.06 5.04
C ASP A 50 -2.68 2.35 4.21
N LYS A 51 -3.23 3.44 4.77
CA LYS A 51 -3.16 4.80 4.20
C LYS A 51 -1.76 5.41 4.30
N PHE A 52 -0.91 4.92 5.21
CA PHE A 52 0.43 5.44 5.42
C PHE A 52 1.45 4.78 4.49
N PHE A 53 1.44 3.45 4.34
CA PHE A 53 2.51 2.74 3.61
C PHE A 53 2.14 1.39 3.00
N GLU A 54 1.10 0.68 3.49
CA GLU A 54 0.85 -0.70 3.07
C GLU A 54 0.49 -0.83 1.58
N ARG A 55 -0.14 0.19 0.98
CA ARG A 55 -0.36 0.27 -0.48
C ARG A 55 0.92 0.36 -1.28
N ASP A 56 1.87 1.18 -0.85
CA ASP A 56 3.14 1.36 -1.54
C ASP A 56 4.03 0.12 -1.38
N TYR A 57 3.97 -0.54 -0.22
CA TYR A 57 4.58 -1.85 0.02
C TYR A 57 4.05 -2.90 -0.97
N LYS A 58 2.72 -3.03 -1.09
CA LYS A 58 2.08 -3.97 -2.03
C LYS A 58 2.48 -3.68 -3.48
N LYS A 59 2.48 -2.40 -3.91
CA LYS A 59 2.94 -1.99 -5.24
C LYS A 59 4.40 -2.35 -5.50
N ALA A 60 5.28 -2.12 -4.53
CA ALA A 60 6.71 -2.38 -4.65
C ALA A 60 7.02 -3.88 -4.75
N ILE A 61 6.34 -4.73 -3.97
CA ILE A 61 6.44 -6.19 -4.11
C ILE A 61 5.96 -6.65 -5.48
N ASN A 62 4.84 -6.12 -5.94
CA ASN A 62 4.27 -6.54 -7.21
C ASN A 62 5.16 -6.17 -8.39
N LYS A 63 5.83 -5.02 -8.34
CA LYS A 63 6.84 -4.62 -9.33
C LYS A 63 8.01 -5.61 -9.40
N ILE A 64 8.55 -6.04 -8.25
CA ILE A 64 9.61 -7.07 -8.21
C ILE A 64 9.08 -8.38 -8.78
N LYS A 65 7.88 -8.80 -8.39
CA LYS A 65 7.29 -10.03 -8.89
C LYS A 65 7.07 -9.98 -10.40
N GLN A 66 6.64 -8.86 -10.97
CA GLN A 66 6.51 -8.69 -12.43
C GLN A 66 7.86 -8.82 -13.16
N GLU A 67 8.94 -8.33 -12.56
CA GLU A 67 10.28 -8.33 -13.16
C GLU A 67 10.94 -9.72 -13.17
N PHE A 68 10.81 -10.47 -12.07
CA PHE A 68 11.49 -11.77 -11.92
C PHE A 68 10.58 -12.99 -12.15
N ASN A 69 9.28 -12.87 -11.91
CA ASN A 69 8.32 -13.97 -12.06
C ASN A 69 6.89 -13.47 -12.39
N PRO A 70 6.60 -13.15 -13.65
CA PRO A 70 5.33 -12.55 -14.05
C PRO A 70 4.10 -13.43 -13.80
N LYS A 71 4.27 -14.74 -13.57
CA LYS A 71 3.16 -15.65 -13.20
C LYS A 71 2.73 -15.51 -11.74
N ALA A 72 3.55 -14.90 -10.89
CA ALA A 72 3.28 -14.69 -9.47
C ALA A 72 2.85 -13.24 -9.15
N ALA A 73 2.83 -12.35 -10.15
CA ALA A 73 2.32 -11.00 -10.02
C ALA A 73 0.79 -11.03 -9.81
N VAL A 74 0.31 -10.24 -8.86
CA VAL A 74 -1.12 -10.13 -8.54
C VAL A 74 -1.60 -8.78 -9.04
N ASP A 75 -2.74 -8.71 -9.71
CA ASP A 75 -3.27 -7.41 -10.14
C ASP A 75 -3.69 -6.61 -8.90
N ILE A 76 -3.02 -5.48 -8.64
CA ILE A 76 -3.36 -4.60 -7.52
C ILE A 76 -4.22 -3.49 -8.10
N PRO A 77 -5.53 -3.43 -7.77
CA PRO A 77 -6.38 -2.36 -8.29
C PRO A 77 -5.83 -1.00 -7.86
N SER A 78 -5.56 -0.12 -8.83
CA SER A 78 -5.21 1.26 -8.57
C SER A 78 -6.45 2.02 -8.08
N GLU A 79 -6.24 2.96 -7.16
CA GLU A 79 -7.26 3.75 -6.47
C GLU A 79 -8.10 4.66 -7.39
N GLU A 80 -7.80 4.69 -8.70
CA GLU A 80 -8.54 5.44 -9.71
C GLU A 80 -9.80 4.72 -10.24
N SER A 81 -10.17 3.58 -9.66
CA SER A 81 -11.56 3.10 -9.73
C SER A 81 -12.38 3.90 -8.71
N GLY A 82 -12.47 5.21 -9.01
CA GLY A 82 -13.16 6.20 -8.22
C GLY A 82 -14.61 5.81 -7.96
N TYR A 83 -15.11 6.29 -6.83
CA TYR A 83 -16.53 6.36 -6.50
C TYR A 83 -17.37 6.46 -7.76
N ASN A 84 -18.28 5.50 -7.96
CA ASN A 84 -19.19 5.51 -9.09
C ASN A 84 -20.11 6.74 -8.95
N MET A 85 -19.71 7.86 -9.55
CA MET A 85 -20.40 9.14 -9.47
C MET A 85 -21.84 9.05 -10.00
N ASP A 86 -22.15 8.01 -10.80
CA ASP A 86 -23.50 7.72 -11.26
C ASP A 86 -24.45 7.44 -10.08
N LEU A 87 -24.00 6.73 -9.03
CA LEU A 87 -24.82 6.44 -7.85
C LEU A 87 -25.12 7.71 -7.02
N LEU A 88 -24.18 8.66 -6.98
CA LEU A 88 -24.38 9.94 -6.31
C LEU A 88 -25.36 10.81 -7.10
N GLN A 89 -25.23 10.81 -8.44
CA GLN A 89 -26.15 11.53 -9.33
C GLN A 89 -27.58 10.99 -9.25
N GLU A 90 -27.75 9.67 -9.13
CA GLU A 90 -29.06 9.03 -9.00
C GLU A 90 -29.74 9.36 -7.66
N LEU A 91 -28.97 9.40 -6.56
CA LEU A 91 -29.45 9.81 -5.24
C LEU A 91 -29.88 11.28 -5.18
N GLU A 92 -29.10 12.19 -5.77
CA GLU A 92 -29.46 13.62 -5.82
C GLU A 92 -30.73 13.88 -6.63
N ARG A 93 -30.96 13.06 -7.66
CA ARG A 93 -32.14 13.17 -8.52
C ARG A 93 -33.41 12.63 -7.85
N GLY A 94 -33.29 11.63 -6.98
CA GLY A 94 -34.39 11.09 -6.19
C GLY A 94 -34.78 11.95 -4.97
N LEU A 95 -33.92 12.85 -4.51
CA LEU A 95 -34.19 13.77 -3.41
C LEU A 95 -34.79 15.12 -3.86
N ASN A 96 -34.62 15.49 -5.14
CA ASN A 96 -35.08 16.75 -5.72
C ASN A 96 -36.25 16.62 -6.70
N GLY A 97 -36.89 15.44 -6.78
CA GLY A 97 -38.13 15.19 -7.53
C GLY A 97 -39.27 14.84 -6.58
#